data_AF-A0A925UFQ4-F1
#
_entry.id   AF-A0A925UFQ4-F1
#
_cell.length_a   1.000
_cell.length_b   1.000
_cell.length_c   1.000
_cell.angle_alpha   90.00
_cell.angle_beta   90.00
_cell.angle_gamma   90.00
#
_symmetry.space_group_name_H-M   'P 1'
#
loop_
_entity.id
_entity.type
_entity.pdbx_description
1 polymer ?
#
loop_
_entity_poly.entity_id
_entity_poly.type
_entity_poly.pdbx_seq_one_letter_code
_entity_poly.pdbx_strand_id
1 'polypeptide(L)' 'AEHGGPMLFGSFSIADAFFAPVVMRLRTYGVPVPAAITAYSERVVALPGVAAWIADALAEHDFLAFEEPYRTLA' A
#
# COMPACT_ATOMS: atom_id res chain seq x y z
N ALA A 1 -17.46 -17.85 -0.68
CA ALA A 1 -16.61 -16.75 -1.17
C ALA A 1 -15.84 -17.28 -2.36
N GLU A 2 -15.88 -16.59 -3.50
CA GLU A 2 -15.08 -16.96 -4.67
C GLU A 2 -13.62 -16.54 -4.42
N HIS A 3 -12.66 -17.36 -4.85
CA HIS A 3 -11.23 -17.11 -4.69
C HIS A 3 -10.51 -17.28 -6.02
N GLY A 4 -9.33 -16.67 -6.17
CA GLY A 4 -8.54 -16.70 -7.41
C GLY A 4 -8.93 -15.63 -8.45
N GLY A 5 -9.83 -14.72 -8.09
CA GLY A 5 -10.12 -13.52 -8.87
C GLY A 5 -9.06 -12.41 -8.69
N PRO A 6 -9.30 -11.22 -9.25
CA PRO A 6 -8.34 -10.11 -9.17
C PRO A 6 -8.13 -9.62 -7.73
N MET A 7 -9.14 -9.69 -6.87
CA MET A 7 -9.01 -9.36 -5.43
C MET A 7 -9.08 -10.65 -4.59
N LEU A 8 -8.85 -10.55 -3.28
CA LEU A 8 -8.77 -11.73 -2.40
C LEU A 8 -10.03 -12.61 -2.46
N PHE A 9 -11.20 -11.98 -2.61
CA PHE A 9 -12.49 -12.66 -2.72
C PHE A 9 -13.25 -12.30 -4.01
N GLY A 10 -12.52 -12.17 -5.12
CA GLY A 10 -13.09 -11.85 -6.43
C GLY A 10 -13.15 -10.34 -6.66
N SER A 11 -14.25 -9.71 -6.29
CA SER A 11 -14.39 -8.24 -6.32
C SER A 11 -13.75 -7.60 -5.09
N PHE A 12 -13.51 -6.29 -5.14
CA PHE A 12 -13.02 -5.54 -3.97
C PHE A 12 -13.89 -5.79 -2.74
N SER A 13 -13.23 -5.99 -1.61
CA SER A 13 -13.87 -6.22 -0.32
C SER A 13 -13.06 -5.56 0.81
N ILE A 14 -13.63 -5.53 2.01
CA ILE A 14 -12.94 -5.02 3.20
C ILE A 14 -11.65 -5.79 3.50
N ALA A 15 -11.53 -7.05 3.05
CA ALA A 15 -10.30 -7.81 3.22
C ALA A 15 -9.13 -7.17 2.46
N ASP A 16 -9.35 -6.64 1.26
CA ASP A 16 -8.31 -5.99 0.47
C ASP A 16 -7.85 -4.68 1.13
N ALA A 17 -8.80 -3.91 1.66
CA ALA A 17 -8.50 -2.72 2.46
C ALA A 17 -7.74 -3.06 3.75
N PHE A 18 -8.13 -4.12 4.46
CA PHE A 18 -7.44 -4.60 5.65
C PHE A 18 -5.98 -5.00 5.36
N PHE A 19 -5.70 -5.56 4.17
CA PHE A 19 -4.36 -5.95 3.76
C PHE A 19 -3.54 -4.83 3.10
N ALA A 20 -4.11 -3.64 2.85
CA ALA A 20 -3.37 -2.52 2.26
C ALA A 20 -2.08 -2.15 3.04
N PRO A 21 -2.06 -2.10 4.39
CA PRO A 21 -0.83 -1.85 5.15
C PRO A 21 0.24 -2.94 5.02
N VAL A 22 -0.16 -4.20 4.74
CA VAL A 22 0.80 -5.29 4.48
C VAL A 22 1.42 -5.11 3.10
N VAL A 23 0.60 -4.79 2.09
CA VAL A 23 1.07 -4.46 0.74
C VAL A 23 2.06 -3.29 0.77
N MET A 24 1.80 -2.25 1.57
CA MET A 24 2.73 -1.13 1.72
C MET A 24 4.09 -1.58 2.26
N ARG A 25 4.14 -2.48 3.25
CA ARG A 25 5.41 -3.00 3.79
C ARG A 25 6.19 -3.81 2.77
N LEU A 26 5.51 -4.69 2.03
CA LEU A 26 6.14 -5.47 0.96
C LEU A 26 6.78 -4.54 -0.08
N ARG A 27 6.09 -3.46 -0.45
CA ARG A 27 6.56 -2.46 -1.41
C ARG A 27 7.72 -1.62 -0.86
N THR A 28 7.56 -1.04 0.32
CA THR A 28 8.56 -0.11 0.90
C THR A 28 9.85 -0.79 1.28
N TYR A 29 9.79 -2.03 1.78
CA TYR A 29 10.99 -2.79 2.15
C TYR A 29 11.59 -3.58 0.98
N GLY A 30 10.94 -3.58 -0.20
CA GLY A 30 11.44 -4.29 -1.38
C GLY A 30 11.51 -5.80 -1.21
N VAL A 31 10.58 -6.39 -0.45
CA VAL A 31 10.59 -7.83 -0.17
C VAL A 31 10.30 -8.61 -1.47
N PRO A 32 11.18 -9.54 -1.89
CA PRO A 32 10.90 -10.37 -3.06
C PRO A 32 9.67 -11.26 -2.83
N VAL A 33 8.69 -11.18 -3.72
CA VAL A 33 7.46 -11.97 -3.66
C VAL A 33 7.14 -12.59 -5.02
N PRO A 34 6.35 -13.69 -5.06
CA PRO A 34 5.89 -14.25 -6.33
C PRO A 34 5.09 -13.24 -7.16
N ALA A 35 5.14 -13.38 -8.49
CA ALA A 35 4.50 -12.44 -9.43
C ALA A 35 2.99 -12.22 -9.16
N ALA A 36 2.27 -13.26 -8.72
CA ALA A 36 0.86 -13.15 -8.36
C ALA A 36 0.61 -12.16 -7.21
N ILE A 37 1.52 -12.13 -6.22
CA ILE A 37 1.45 -11.21 -5.08
C ILE A 37 1.84 -9.80 -5.51
N THR A 38 2.82 -9.64 -6.39
CA THR A 38 3.16 -8.35 -7.00
C THR A 38 1.95 -7.76 -7.73
N ALA A 39 1.31 -8.55 -8.60
CA ALA A 39 0.13 -8.09 -9.35
C ALA A 39 -1.05 -7.72 -8.43
N TYR A 40 -1.28 -8.49 -7.36
CA TYR A 40 -2.27 -8.15 -6.34
C TYR A 40 -1.93 -6.84 -5.62
N SER A 41 -0.68 -6.69 -5.21
CA SER A 41 -0.16 -5.49 -4.54
C SER A 41 -0.36 -4.24 -5.39
N GLU A 42 -0.07 -4.32 -6.68
CA GLU A 42 -0.29 -3.22 -7.64
C GLU A 42 -1.77 -2.83 -7.72
N ARG A 43 -2.69 -3.79 -7.76
CA ARG A 43 -4.14 -3.51 -7.75
C ARG A 43 -4.59 -2.85 -6.46
N VAL A 44 -4.08 -3.29 -5.30
CA VAL A 44 -4.39 -2.68 -4.00
C VAL A 44 -3.87 -1.24 -3.94
N VAL A 45 -2.65 -0.98 -4.40
CA VAL A 45 -2.07 0.38 -4.46
C VAL A 45 -2.90 1.30 -5.36
N ALA A 46 -3.45 0.78 -6.46
CA ALA A 46 -4.27 1.53 -7.40
C ALA A 46 -5.72 1.76 -6.92
N LEU A 47 -6.14 1.18 -5.79
CA LEU A 47 -7.46 1.46 -5.23
C LEU A 47 -7.57 2.96 -4.89
N PRO A 48 -8.69 3.63 -5.23
CA PRO A 48 -8.82 5.08 -5.02
C PRO A 48 -8.52 5.54 -3.58
N GLY A 49 -8.98 4.77 -2.58
CA GLY A 49 -8.73 5.09 -1.17
C GLY A 49 -7.25 4.92 -0.77
N VAL A 50 -6.56 3.92 -1.31
CA VAL A 50 -5.14 3.69 -1.03
C VAL A 50 -4.28 4.72 -1.75
N ALA A 51 -4.60 5.02 -3.02
CA ALA A 51 -3.92 6.05 -3.79
C ALA A 51 -4.07 7.44 -3.15
N ALA A 52 -5.28 7.80 -2.69
CA ALA A 52 -5.50 9.05 -1.96
C ALA A 52 -4.71 9.07 -0.64
N TRP A 53 -4.77 7.99 0.14
CA TRP A 53 -4.00 7.88 1.39
C TRP A 53 -2.49 8.05 1.18
N ILE A 54 -1.93 7.45 0.12
CA ILE A 54 -0.51 7.62 -0.23
C ILE A 54 -0.22 9.08 -0.60
N ALA A 55 -1.08 9.72 -1.41
CA ALA A 55 -0.90 11.11 -1.81
C ALA A 55 -0.92 12.06 -0.60
N ASP A 56 -1.89 11.87 0.31
CA ASP A 56 -2.02 12.68 1.52
C ASP A 56 -0.81 12.50 2.46
N ALA A 57 -0.33 11.26 2.65
CA ALA A 57 0.85 10.98 3.46
C ALA A 57 2.16 11.58 2.89
N LEU A 58 2.26 11.72 1.56
CA LEU A 58 3.38 12.41 0.92
C LEU A 58 3.31 13.92 1.10
N ALA A 59 2.11 14.50 1.14
CA ALA A 59 1.86 15.92 1.38
C ALA A 59 1.89 16.30 2.86
N GLU A 60 1.95 15.33 3.76
CA GLU A 60 1.99 15.56 5.21
C GLU A 60 3.30 16.25 5.63
N HIS A 61 3.14 17.35 6.38
CA HIS A 61 4.22 18.15 6.96
C HIS A 61 4.22 18.11 8.50
N ASP A 62 3.32 17.32 9.10
CA ASP A 62 3.33 17.06 10.54
C ASP A 62 4.24 15.86 10.83
N PHE A 63 5.46 16.14 11.29
CA PHE A 63 6.44 15.11 11.63
C PHE A 63 7.40 15.60 12.70
N LEU A 64 7.95 14.66 13.46
CA LEU A 64 9.02 14.95 14.40
C LEU A 64 10.35 14.98 13.66
N ALA A 65 10.99 16.15 13.59
CA ALA A 65 12.21 16.35 12.81
C ALA A 65 13.35 15.38 13.16
N PHE A 66 13.40 14.87 14.40
CA PHE A 66 14.42 13.90 14.82
C PHE A 66 14.12 12.45 14.35
N GLU A 67 12.86 12.11 14.06
CA GLU A 67 12.47 10.79 13.53
C GLU A 67 12.62 10.73 12.01
N GLU A 68 12.46 11.88 11.34
CA GLU A 68 12.53 11.99 9.88
C GLU A 68 13.58 13.02 9.41
N PRO A 69 14.87 12.86 9.76
CA PRO A 69 15.91 13.82 9.39
C PRO A 69 16.10 13.94 7.86
N TYR A 70 15.67 12.95 7.09
CA TYR A 70 15.72 12.98 5.63
C TYR A 70 14.75 14.00 5.00
N ARG A 71 13.72 14.46 5.72
CA ARG A 71 12.78 15.49 5.20
C ARG A 71 13.30 16.91 5.30
N THR A 72 14.33 17.16 6.11
CA THR A 72 14.90 18.50 6.35
C THR A 72 16.20 18.76 5.60
N LEU A 73 16.76 17.73 4.94
CA LEU A 73 18.02 17.80 4.20
C LEU A 73 17.87 18.25 2.72
N ALA A 74 16.78 18.93 2.38
CA ALA A 74 16.54 19.51 1.04
C ALA A 74 16.99 20.97 0.96
#